data_AF-A0A9E7RUI4-F1
#
_entry.id   AF-A0A9E7RUI4-F1
#
_cell.length_a   1.000
_cell.length_b   1.000
_cell.length_c   1.000
_cell.angle_alpha   90.00
_cell.angle_beta   90.00
_cell.angle_gamma   90.00
#
_symmetry.space_group_name_H-M   'P 1'
#
loop_
_entity.id
_entity.type
_entity.pdbx_description
1 polymer ?
#
loop_
_entity_poly.entity_id
_entity_poly.type
_entity_poly.pdbx_seq_one_letter_code
_entity_poly.pdbx_strand_id
1 'polypeptide(L)'
;MVDGVYNDSGTLYDYYESTRKIRLKGIKFFSPPLPAVDLRKNLSFLNGNRYSSALKSEYREISEADFKRIYSRANFVKNFPLYLENVSFNIDEFILNSINSLHGIIKRFDNRKQMDIKTFIRLLGEFMDSYGVSKPYDELEEFYSLNAWRTGIKHYPSRDPERIVTLYNSQGGKRDFGLISFE
;
A
#
# COMPACT_ATOMS: atom_id res chain seq x y z
N MET A 1 25.38 -14.16 1.88
CA MET A 1 26.07 -15.38 1.41
C MET A 1 25.03 -16.35 0.89
N VAL A 2 25.34 -17.06 -0.19
CA VAL A 2 24.48 -18.12 -0.73
C VAL A 2 24.78 -19.41 0.03
N ASP A 3 23.74 -20.03 0.57
CA ASP A 3 23.79 -21.30 1.32
C ASP A 3 23.58 -22.50 0.38
N GLY A 4 22.83 -22.32 -0.71
CA GLY A 4 22.65 -23.34 -1.74
C GLY A 4 21.75 -22.88 -2.88
N VAL A 5 21.75 -23.62 -3.97
CA VAL A 5 20.84 -23.45 -5.11
C VAL A 5 19.96 -24.69 -5.20
N TYR A 6 18.66 -24.50 -5.35
CA TYR A 6 17.69 -25.59 -5.42
C TYR A 6 16.61 -25.28 -6.45
N ASN A 7 15.92 -26.33 -6.91
CA ASN A 7 14.79 -26.18 -7.80
C ASN A 7 13.50 -26.48 -7.02
N ASP A 8 12.50 -25.62 -7.17
CA ASP A 8 11.21 -25.76 -6.51
C ASP A 8 10.17 -24.94 -7.29
N SER A 9 9.04 -25.57 -7.64
CA SER A 9 7.96 -24.97 -8.42
C SER A 9 6.99 -24.11 -7.61
N GLY A 10 7.13 -24.04 -6.27
CA GLY A 10 6.26 -23.19 -5.46
C GLY A 10 6.40 -21.70 -5.79
N THR A 11 5.30 -20.95 -5.73
CA THR A 11 5.32 -19.48 -5.81
C THR A 11 5.93 -18.88 -4.55
N LEU A 12 6.80 -17.87 -4.71
CA LEU A 12 7.28 -17.06 -3.58
C LEU A 12 6.42 -15.80 -3.48
N TYR A 13 5.91 -15.53 -2.27
CA TYR A 13 5.03 -14.39 -2.00
C TYR A 13 3.79 -14.32 -2.90
N ASP A 14 3.26 -15.46 -3.35
CA ASP A 14 2.06 -15.57 -4.20
C ASP A 14 2.14 -14.95 -5.61
N TYR A 15 3.25 -14.32 -6.01
CA TYR A 15 3.43 -13.75 -7.36
C TYR A 15 4.81 -13.95 -8.00
N TYR A 16 5.84 -14.37 -7.25
CA TYR A 16 7.14 -14.68 -7.85
C TYR A 16 7.24 -16.14 -8.25
N GLU A 17 7.11 -16.39 -9.54
CA GLU A 17 7.30 -17.70 -10.16
C GLU A 17 8.75 -17.87 -10.60
N SER A 18 9.52 -18.68 -9.87
CA SER A 18 10.87 -19.05 -10.29
C SER A 18 11.16 -20.49 -9.93
N THR A 19 11.48 -21.29 -10.95
CA THR A 19 11.84 -22.71 -10.78
C THR A 19 13.20 -22.89 -10.12
N ARG A 20 14.12 -21.92 -10.25
CA ARG A 20 15.48 -22.00 -9.71
C ARG A 20 15.68 -20.96 -8.62
N LYS A 21 15.83 -21.43 -7.38
CA LYS A 21 15.88 -20.60 -6.18
C LYS A 21 17.23 -20.67 -5.49
N ILE A 22 17.55 -19.60 -4.77
CA ILE A 22 18.79 -19.47 -4.01
C ILE A 22 18.44 -19.38 -2.53
N ARG A 23 18.99 -20.28 -1.72
CA ARG A 23 18.91 -20.17 -0.26
C ARG A 23 19.95 -19.16 0.20
N LEU A 24 19.51 -18.10 0.88
CA LEU A 24 20.39 -17.07 1.40
C LEU A 24 20.63 -17.30 2.89
N LYS A 25 21.89 -17.15 3.32
CA LYS A 25 22.23 -17.06 4.73
C LYS A 25 22.13 -15.60 5.16
N GLY A 26 21.19 -15.31 6.06
CA GLY A 26 21.05 -13.98 6.68
C GLY A 26 22.34 -13.59 7.39
N ILE A 27 22.84 -12.38 7.10
CA ILE A 27 24.04 -11.85 7.75
C ILE A 27 23.61 -10.79 8.77
N LYS A 28 23.03 -9.69 8.29
CA LYS A 28 22.55 -8.54 9.07
C LYS A 28 21.49 -7.79 8.23
N PHE A 29 20.59 -7.05 8.88
CA PHE A 29 19.61 -6.20 8.20
C PHE A 29 20.02 -4.72 8.27
N PHE A 30 19.66 -3.94 7.27
CA PHE A 30 19.83 -2.48 7.31
C PHE A 30 18.77 -1.85 8.21
N SER A 31 19.14 -0.95 9.12
CA SER A 31 18.15 -0.23 9.92
C SER A 31 18.61 1.20 10.19
N PRO A 32 17.99 2.22 9.57
CA PRO A 32 16.85 2.15 8.64
C PRO A 32 17.20 1.50 7.28
N PRO A 33 16.21 1.11 6.45
CA PRO A 33 16.47 0.68 5.08
C PRO A 33 17.18 1.81 4.32
N LEU A 34 18.06 1.44 3.37
CA LEU A 34 18.79 2.38 2.54
C LEU A 34 18.07 2.61 1.20
N PRO A 35 17.46 3.78 0.96
CA PRO A 35 16.81 4.06 -0.31
C PRO A 35 17.83 4.11 -1.45
N ALA A 36 17.55 3.42 -2.56
CA ALA A 36 18.43 3.42 -3.73
C ALA A 36 18.64 4.83 -4.32
N VAL A 37 17.65 5.72 -4.16
CA VAL A 37 17.71 7.11 -4.62
C VAL A 37 18.84 7.90 -3.95
N ASP A 38 19.13 7.62 -2.67
CA ASP A 38 20.19 8.29 -1.90
C ASP A 38 21.59 7.84 -2.32
N LEU A 39 21.67 6.70 -3.00
CA LEU A 39 22.90 6.10 -3.49
C LEU A 39 23.11 6.35 -4.99
N ARG A 40 22.15 6.94 -5.70
CA ARG A 40 22.16 7.12 -7.16
C ARG A 40 23.44 7.77 -7.70
N LYS A 41 23.92 8.83 -7.04
CA LYS A 41 25.14 9.55 -7.46
C LYS A 41 26.44 8.86 -7.03
N ASN A 42 26.35 7.88 -6.12
CA ASN A 42 27.49 7.29 -5.44
C ASN A 42 27.79 5.86 -5.92
N LEU A 43 26.87 5.22 -6.64
CA LEU A 43 27.05 3.86 -7.16
C LEU A 43 27.24 3.89 -8.67
N SER A 44 28.31 3.24 -9.15
CA SER A 44 28.68 3.28 -10.57
C SER A 44 27.57 2.70 -11.46
N PHE A 45 26.88 1.66 -10.99
CA PHE A 45 25.80 1.01 -11.73
C PHE A 45 24.48 1.81 -11.76
N LEU A 46 24.34 2.86 -10.92
CA LEU A 46 23.16 3.73 -10.85
C LEU A 46 23.40 5.11 -11.46
N ASN A 47 24.64 5.44 -11.82
CA ASN A 47 25.00 6.77 -12.27
C ASN A 47 24.46 7.08 -13.69
N GLY A 48 24.01 8.31 -13.91
CA GLY A 48 23.52 8.82 -15.20
C GLY A 48 22.04 8.50 -15.56
N ASN A 49 21.75 8.47 -16.86
CA ASN A 49 20.42 8.19 -17.44
C ASN A 49 19.99 6.70 -17.32
N ARG A 50 20.79 5.88 -16.64
CA ARG A 50 20.60 4.43 -16.54
C ARG A 50 19.93 3.98 -15.23
N TYR A 51 19.51 4.89 -14.37
CA TYR A 51 18.93 4.54 -13.06
C TYR A 51 17.72 3.61 -13.18
N SER A 52 16.74 3.95 -14.03
CA SER A 52 15.54 3.14 -14.20
C SER A 52 15.85 1.79 -14.86
N SER A 53 16.72 1.76 -15.88
CA SER A 53 17.12 0.51 -16.55
C SER A 53 18.01 -0.37 -15.69
N ALA A 54 18.79 0.21 -14.76
CA ALA A 54 19.64 -0.52 -13.85
C ALA A 54 18.85 -1.39 -12.87
N LEU A 55 17.65 -0.93 -12.49
CA LEU A 55 16.76 -1.59 -11.54
C LEU A 55 15.72 -2.52 -12.19
N LYS A 56 15.70 -2.65 -13.53
CA LYS A 56 14.77 -3.54 -14.24
C LYS A 56 15.16 -5.02 -14.17
N SER A 57 16.44 -5.31 -13.95
CA SER A 57 16.92 -6.70 -13.87
C SER A 57 16.67 -7.26 -12.48
N GLU A 58 16.17 -8.49 -12.39
CA GLU A 58 15.99 -9.20 -11.12
C GLU A 58 17.32 -9.39 -10.36
N TYR A 59 18.41 -9.58 -11.13
CA TYR A 59 19.76 -9.73 -10.59
C TYR A 59 20.73 -8.85 -11.36
N ARG A 60 21.69 -8.26 -10.66
CA ARG A 60 22.77 -7.47 -11.24
C ARG A 60 24.05 -7.68 -10.45
N GLU A 61 25.12 -8.00 -11.16
CA GLU A 61 26.45 -7.96 -10.59
C GLU A 61 26.85 -6.52 -10.28
N ILE A 62 27.40 -6.28 -9.09
CA ILE A 62 27.91 -4.97 -8.68
C ILE A 62 29.41 -5.08 -8.37
N SER A 63 30.14 -3.99 -8.59
CA SER A 63 31.57 -3.93 -8.27
C SER A 63 31.80 -4.02 -6.76
N GLU A 64 32.97 -4.53 -6.36
CA GLU A 64 33.39 -4.54 -4.96
C GLU A 64 33.40 -3.12 -4.35
N ALA A 65 33.78 -2.11 -5.15
CA ALA A 65 33.80 -0.72 -4.72
C ALA A 65 32.38 -0.21 -4.40
N ASP A 66 31.39 -0.52 -5.24
CA ASP A 66 30.00 -0.16 -4.99
C ASP A 66 29.43 -0.92 -3.78
N PHE A 67 29.75 -2.20 -3.64
CA PHE A 67 29.36 -2.97 -2.45
C PHE A 67 29.90 -2.34 -1.16
N LYS A 68 31.18 -1.96 -1.13
CA LYS A 68 31.79 -1.28 0.03
C LYS A 68 31.11 0.06 0.33
N ARG A 69 30.73 0.83 -0.69
CA ARG A 69 30.00 2.10 -0.52
C ARG A 69 28.59 1.92 0.07
N ILE A 70 27.88 0.86 -0.33
CA ILE A 70 26.58 0.49 0.27
C ILE A 70 26.82 0.10 1.73
N TYR A 71 27.76 -0.82 1.96
CA TYR A 71 28.07 -1.37 3.28
C TYR A 71 28.49 -0.28 4.29
N SER A 72 29.30 0.69 3.87
CA SER A 72 29.77 1.77 4.75
C SER A 72 28.69 2.75 5.20
N ARG A 73 27.55 2.79 4.51
CA ARG A 73 26.42 3.67 4.86
C ARG A 73 25.34 2.97 5.68
N ALA A 74 25.47 1.66 5.84
CA ALA A 74 24.48 0.86 6.54
C ALA A 74 24.73 0.84 8.04
N ASN A 75 23.68 1.12 8.80
CA ASN A 75 23.58 0.67 10.17
C ASN A 75 22.99 -0.74 10.17
N PHE A 76 23.61 -1.64 10.92
CA PHE A 76 23.24 -3.05 10.90
C PHE A 76 22.55 -3.46 12.19
N VAL A 77 21.44 -4.18 12.07
CA VAL A 77 20.76 -4.83 13.19
C VAL A 77 20.78 -6.35 13.00
N LYS A 78 20.77 -7.07 14.13
CA LYS A 78 20.66 -8.54 14.16
C LYS A 78 19.20 -8.99 14.11
N ASN A 79 18.32 -8.23 14.74
CA ASN A 79 16.90 -8.56 14.81
C ASN A 79 16.25 -8.34 13.44
N PHE A 80 15.23 -9.15 13.15
CA PHE A 80 14.42 -8.97 11.96
C PHE A 80 13.76 -7.58 12.01
N PRO A 81 13.89 -6.76 10.97
CA PRO A 81 13.47 -5.37 11.05
C PRO A 81 11.95 -5.25 10.86
N LEU A 82 11.32 -4.32 11.59
CA LEU A 82 9.88 -4.07 11.54
C LEU A 82 9.33 -3.84 10.12
N TYR A 83 10.13 -3.23 9.23
CA TYR A 83 9.70 -2.96 7.86
C TYR A 83 9.69 -4.21 6.94
N LEU A 84 10.22 -5.36 7.41
CA LEU A 84 10.08 -6.67 6.75
C LEU A 84 9.12 -7.59 7.51
N GLU A 85 8.65 -7.20 8.70
CA GLU A 85 7.68 -7.98 9.45
C GLU A 85 6.34 -8.01 8.70
N ASN A 86 5.71 -9.18 8.71
CA ASN A 86 4.33 -9.31 8.27
C ASN A 86 3.47 -8.53 9.27
N VAL A 87 3.04 -7.33 8.87
CA VAL A 87 2.08 -6.58 9.64
C VAL A 87 0.72 -7.19 9.40
N SER A 88 0.13 -7.78 10.44
CA SER A 88 -1.28 -8.14 10.41
C SER A 88 -2.09 -6.89 10.73
N PHE A 89 -2.94 -6.50 9.80
CA PHE A 89 -3.89 -5.41 10.02
C PHE A 89 -5.26 -6.01 10.30
N ASN A 90 -5.99 -5.41 11.23
CA ASN A 90 -7.42 -5.63 11.29
C ASN A 90 -8.02 -5.08 9.99
N ILE A 91 -8.78 -5.91 9.27
CA ILE A 91 -9.40 -5.54 7.99
C ILE A 91 -10.31 -4.30 8.15
N ASP A 92 -10.99 -4.15 9.29
CA ASP A 92 -11.85 -3.00 9.57
C ASP A 92 -11.04 -1.71 9.69
N GLU A 93 -9.90 -1.77 10.37
CA GLU A 93 -8.99 -0.63 10.48
C GLU A 93 -8.36 -0.29 9.13
N PHE A 94 -8.01 -1.31 8.33
CA PHE A 94 -7.52 -1.12 6.98
C PHE A 94 -8.55 -0.40 6.09
N ILE A 95 -9.82 -0.83 6.11
CA ILE A 95 -10.89 -0.19 5.34
C ILE A 95 -11.12 1.25 5.82
N LEU A 96 -11.15 1.50 7.13
CA LEU A 96 -11.29 2.85 7.69
C LEU A 96 -10.15 3.79 7.30
N ASN A 97 -8.91 3.31 7.39
CA ASN A 97 -7.73 4.07 6.98
C ASN A 97 -7.76 4.33 5.47
N SER A 98 -8.24 3.37 4.69
CA SER A 98 -8.43 3.52 3.24
C SER A 98 -9.47 4.58 2.91
N ILE A 99 -10.61 4.61 3.63
CA ILE A 99 -11.64 5.66 3.48
C ILE A 99 -11.05 7.03 3.74
N ASN A 100 -10.37 7.22 4.88
CA ASN A 100 -9.78 8.51 5.24
C ASN A 100 -8.69 8.94 4.26
N SER A 101 -7.85 8.01 3.81
CA SER A 101 -6.78 8.28 2.86
C SER A 101 -7.33 8.67 1.49
N LEU A 102 -8.28 7.91 0.95
CA LEU A 102 -8.92 8.23 -0.33
C LEU A 102 -9.64 9.57 -0.26
N HIS A 103 -10.37 9.84 0.82
CA HIS A 103 -11.02 11.13 1.04
C HIS A 103 -10.00 12.29 1.04
N GLY A 104 -8.90 12.15 1.77
CA GLY A 104 -7.84 13.15 1.81
C GLY A 104 -7.13 13.35 0.47
N ILE A 105 -6.92 12.28 -0.30
CA ILE A 105 -6.36 12.34 -1.66
C ILE A 105 -7.30 13.12 -2.58
N ILE A 106 -8.59 12.76 -2.62
CA ILE A 106 -9.57 13.47 -3.46
C ILE A 106 -9.67 14.92 -3.03
N LYS A 107 -9.82 15.21 -1.73
CA LYS A 107 -9.86 16.58 -1.21
C LYS A 107 -8.66 17.43 -1.62
N ARG A 108 -7.46 16.84 -1.72
CA ARG A 108 -6.22 17.55 -2.03
C ARG A 108 -5.98 17.74 -3.52
N PHE A 109 -6.33 16.75 -4.32
CA PHE A 109 -5.95 16.70 -5.74
C PHE A 109 -7.13 16.89 -6.70
N ASP A 110 -8.35 16.82 -6.19
CA ASP A 110 -9.59 17.04 -6.94
C ASP A 110 -10.22 18.37 -6.51
N ASN A 111 -10.74 19.13 -7.48
CA ASN A 111 -11.40 20.41 -7.23
C ASN A 111 -12.89 20.25 -6.86
N ARG A 112 -13.42 19.02 -6.88
CA ARG A 112 -14.81 18.74 -6.49
C ARG A 112 -15.02 18.98 -5.01
N LYS A 113 -16.09 19.70 -4.69
CA LYS A 113 -16.53 19.96 -3.30
C LYS A 113 -17.28 18.78 -2.67
N GLN A 114 -17.92 17.96 -3.51
CA GLN A 114 -18.78 16.85 -3.08
C GLN A 114 -18.73 15.71 -4.09
N MET A 115 -19.12 14.50 -3.65
CA MET A 115 -19.23 13.31 -4.49
C MET A 115 -20.34 12.40 -3.99
N ASP A 116 -20.97 11.66 -4.91
CA ASP A 116 -21.94 10.62 -4.55
C ASP A 116 -21.29 9.52 -3.71
N ILE A 117 -21.92 9.13 -2.60
CA ILE A 117 -21.40 8.10 -1.67
C ILE A 117 -21.12 6.80 -2.44
N LYS A 118 -22.04 6.38 -3.31
CA LYS A 118 -21.90 5.16 -4.12
C LYS A 118 -20.66 5.21 -5.04
N THR A 119 -20.40 6.35 -5.66
CA THR A 119 -19.20 6.57 -6.49
C THR A 119 -17.94 6.52 -5.63
N PHE A 120 -17.96 7.13 -4.46
CA PHE A 120 -16.83 7.07 -3.52
C PHE A 120 -16.53 5.63 -3.08
N ILE A 121 -17.55 4.81 -2.80
CA ILE A 121 -17.37 3.39 -2.44
C ILE A 121 -16.76 2.58 -3.60
N ARG A 122 -17.14 2.86 -4.86
CA ARG A 122 -16.49 2.22 -6.03
C ARG A 122 -15.01 2.57 -6.10
N LEU A 123 -14.68 3.85 -5.94
CA LEU A 123 -13.29 4.31 -5.91
C LEU A 123 -12.51 3.72 -4.72
N LEU A 124 -13.17 3.48 -3.59
CA LEU A 124 -12.59 2.80 -2.43
C LEU A 124 -12.21 1.36 -2.77
N GLY A 125 -13.08 0.62 -3.47
CA GLY A 125 -12.76 -0.71 -3.97
C GLY A 125 -11.52 -0.71 -4.86
N GLU A 126 -11.48 0.17 -5.86
CA GLU A 126 -10.31 0.32 -6.75
C GLU A 126 -9.04 0.72 -5.99
N PHE A 127 -9.17 1.59 -4.98
CA PHE A 127 -8.06 2.00 -4.12
C PHE A 127 -7.53 0.82 -3.30
N MET A 128 -8.40 0.01 -2.70
CA MET A 128 -8.02 -1.16 -1.91
C MET A 128 -7.40 -2.28 -2.78
N ASP A 129 -7.94 -2.49 -3.99
CA ASP A 129 -7.40 -3.46 -4.96
C ASP A 129 -5.94 -3.14 -5.31
N SER A 130 -5.55 -1.86 -5.32
CA SER A 130 -4.15 -1.45 -5.56
C SER A 130 -3.16 -1.95 -4.49
N TYR A 131 -3.66 -2.31 -3.30
CA TYR A 131 -2.90 -2.92 -2.21
C TYR A 131 -3.05 -4.45 -2.17
N GLY A 132 -3.71 -5.06 -3.16
CA GLY A 132 -3.98 -6.49 -3.20
C GLY A 132 -5.11 -6.94 -2.26
N VAL A 133 -5.96 -6.02 -1.80
CA VAL A 133 -7.10 -6.30 -0.92
C VAL A 133 -8.39 -6.04 -1.68
N SER A 134 -9.10 -7.11 -2.05
CA SER A 134 -10.37 -7.00 -2.78
C SER A 134 -11.58 -7.33 -1.91
N LYS A 135 -12.64 -6.55 -2.07
CA LYS A 135 -13.92 -6.72 -1.38
C LYS A 135 -15.09 -6.44 -2.33
N PRO A 136 -16.17 -7.24 -2.28
CA PRO A 136 -17.39 -6.96 -3.05
C PRO A 136 -17.94 -5.58 -2.72
N TYR A 137 -18.55 -4.94 -3.71
CA TYR A 137 -19.15 -3.62 -3.55
C TYR A 137 -20.18 -3.59 -2.40
N ASP A 138 -21.06 -4.60 -2.33
CA ASP A 138 -22.10 -4.68 -1.31
C ASP A 138 -21.50 -4.77 0.11
N GLU A 139 -20.40 -5.50 0.29
CA GLU A 139 -19.68 -5.57 1.58
C GLU A 139 -19.07 -4.20 1.95
N LEU A 140 -18.51 -3.48 0.97
CA LEU A 140 -17.96 -2.14 1.21
C LEU A 140 -19.05 -1.11 1.50
N GLU A 141 -20.20 -1.19 0.83
CA GLU A 141 -21.34 -0.32 1.09
C GLU A 141 -21.93 -0.58 2.48
N GLU A 142 -22.10 -1.84 2.87
CA GLU A 142 -22.53 -2.21 4.22
C GLU A 142 -21.53 -1.71 5.27
N PHE A 143 -20.23 -1.97 5.07
CA PHE A 143 -19.19 -1.52 5.98
C PHE A 143 -19.20 0.00 6.13
N TYR A 144 -19.26 0.73 5.01
CA TYR A 144 -19.33 2.19 5.01
C TYR A 144 -20.56 2.68 5.75
N SER A 145 -21.72 2.09 5.47
CA SER A 145 -23.00 2.45 6.10
C SER A 145 -22.95 2.34 7.63
N LEU A 146 -22.32 1.29 8.15
CA LEU A 146 -22.20 1.04 9.58
C LEU A 146 -21.10 1.87 10.27
N ASN A 147 -20.06 2.27 9.52
CA ASN A 147 -18.84 2.83 10.10
C ASN A 147 -18.53 4.28 9.69
N ALA A 148 -19.29 4.89 8.77
CA ALA A 148 -19.01 6.25 8.28
C ALA A 148 -18.87 7.29 9.40
N TRP A 149 -19.63 7.15 10.49
CA TRP A 149 -19.55 8.03 11.67
C TRP A 149 -18.17 8.07 12.33
N ARG A 150 -17.35 7.01 12.16
CA ARG A 150 -15.98 6.92 12.71
C ARG A 150 -14.98 7.79 11.95
N THR A 151 -15.32 8.23 10.74
CA THR A 151 -14.40 8.97 9.84
C THR A 151 -14.41 10.48 10.07
N GLY A 152 -15.50 11.02 10.65
CA GLY A 152 -15.70 12.46 10.77
C GLY A 152 -15.98 13.17 9.43
N ILE A 153 -16.09 12.43 8.32
CA ILE A 153 -16.49 12.97 7.02
C ILE A 153 -17.93 13.51 7.12
N LYS A 154 -18.20 14.68 6.54
CA LYS A 154 -19.54 15.24 6.49
C LYS A 154 -20.33 14.64 5.33
N HIS A 155 -21.59 14.29 5.60
CA HIS A 155 -22.53 13.75 4.62
C HIS A 155 -23.71 14.69 4.42
N TYR A 156 -24.22 14.75 3.19
CA TYR A 156 -25.41 15.53 2.84
C TYR A 156 -26.50 14.63 2.26
N PRO A 157 -27.78 14.92 2.56
CA PRO A 157 -28.91 14.21 1.98
C PRO A 157 -29.00 14.44 0.47
N SER A 158 -29.42 13.43 -0.26
CA SER A 158 -29.77 13.52 -1.68
C SER A 158 -31.29 13.47 -1.84
N ARG A 159 -31.81 14.17 -2.86
CA ARG A 159 -33.21 14.06 -3.30
C ARG A 159 -33.42 13.00 -4.38
N ASP A 160 -32.32 12.50 -4.95
CA ASP A 160 -32.32 11.44 -5.96
C ASP A 160 -32.34 10.08 -5.26
N PRO A 161 -33.42 9.28 -5.39
CA PRO A 161 -33.56 7.98 -4.74
C PRO A 161 -32.44 7.00 -5.10
N GLU A 162 -31.92 7.05 -6.33
CA GLU A 162 -30.88 6.13 -6.82
C GLU A 162 -29.53 6.37 -6.13
N ARG A 163 -29.35 7.54 -5.52
CA ARG A 163 -28.13 7.94 -4.81
C ARG A 163 -28.21 7.72 -3.30
N ILE A 164 -29.36 7.29 -2.79
CA ILE A 164 -29.55 7.14 -1.35
C ILE A 164 -28.73 5.97 -0.83
N VAL A 165 -28.02 6.23 0.26
CA VAL A 165 -27.33 5.26 1.11
C VAL A 165 -27.71 5.57 2.56
N THR A 166 -28.22 4.58 3.27
CA THR A 166 -28.61 4.71 4.68
C THR A 166 -27.38 4.56 5.57
N LEU A 167 -26.99 5.63 6.28
CA LEU A 167 -25.86 5.60 7.20
C LEU A 167 -26.33 5.51 8.65
N TYR A 168 -25.53 4.83 9.47
CA TYR A 168 -25.79 4.64 10.89
C TYR A 168 -24.84 5.50 11.74
N ASN A 169 -25.33 5.94 12.90
CA ASN A 169 -24.50 6.56 13.92
C ASN A 169 -24.07 5.53 14.98
N SER A 170 -23.24 5.96 15.93
CA SER A 170 -22.72 5.11 17.02
C SER A 170 -23.79 4.51 17.95
N GLN A 171 -25.02 5.03 17.91
CA GLN A 171 -26.17 4.57 18.70
C GLN A 171 -27.14 3.70 17.88
N GLY A 172 -26.82 3.39 16.62
CA GLY A 172 -27.69 2.64 15.71
C GLY A 172 -28.81 3.47 15.08
N GLY A 173 -28.82 4.79 15.28
CA GLY A 173 -29.73 5.70 14.60
C GLY A 173 -29.37 5.79 13.11
N LYS A 174 -30.38 5.65 12.24
CA LYS A 174 -30.20 5.64 10.79
C LYS A 174 -30.69 6.92 10.13
N ARG A 175 -30.01 7.36 9.08
CA ARG A 175 -30.43 8.49 8.24
C ARG A 175 -29.93 8.32 6.82
N ASP A 176 -30.72 8.81 5.87
CA ASP A 176 -30.43 8.70 4.45
C ASP A 176 -29.58 9.87 3.96
N PHE A 177 -28.51 9.51 3.26
CA PHE A 177 -27.57 10.45 2.64
C PHE A 177 -27.34 10.05 1.19
N GLY A 178 -26.75 10.95 0.39
CA GLY A 178 -26.27 10.57 -0.94
C GLY A 178 -24.94 11.18 -1.32
N LEU A 179 -24.44 12.14 -0.56
CA LEU A 179 -23.24 12.90 -0.89
C LEU A 179 -22.27 12.92 0.30
N ILE A 180 -20.97 12.87 0.00
CA ILE A 180 -19.88 13.21 0.92
C ILE A 180 -19.33 14.61 0.61
N SER A 181 -18.84 15.29 1.63
CA SER A 181 -18.18 16.60 1.52
C SER A 181 -16.67 16.47 1.45
N PHE A 182 -16.02 17.23 0.56
CA PHE A 182 -14.58 17.46 0.56
C PHE A 182 -14.19 18.87 1.05
N GLU A 183 -15.16 19.73 1.34
CA GLU A 183 -14.91 21.05 1.97
C GLU A 183 -14.18 20.93 3.32
#